data_AF-A0A8T0HCL0-F1
#
_entry.id   AF-A0A8T0HCL0-F1
#
_cell.length_a   1.000
_cell.length_b   1.000
_cell.length_c   1.000
_cell.angle_alpha   90.00
_cell.angle_beta   90.00
_cell.angle_gamma   90.00
#
_symmetry.space_group_name_H-M   'P 1'
#
loop_
_entity.id
_entity.type
_entity.pdbx_description
1 polymer ?
#
loop_
_entity_poly.entity_id
_entity_poly.type
_entity_poly.pdbx_seq_one_letter_code
_entity_poly.pdbx_strand_id
1 'polypeptide(L)'
;MTLLFVPITRGSPIMRLIHVPFEHAVRYHRWLGHLTMVLIATHGVLYSIYYYSRHEMHMVVEWRYSQEGIANLPGVIAAMAGILMWVTALAPVRNRLFNLFHGTHQLYIVLFAFYAWHVGKGNMGKCMGGVFLFFIDRFLRMLQSRRRLTGVSARVLPSGIVELKIPIKQGFEYNALSFLYINVPGISRLEWHPFSAASSSLNASSTISVYVKPLGDWTCSLQAAIVENLATRSLGPKLECPFPLKLHAEGPYGQESNYFLRYKNLMLVAGGAGITPFLAILNDLLKRHQLKQQEAPVCVQVIWCVRSISELSTLRDIRPAQICPSFTDGLTLELEVFVTRDDAKNDFTQFNSKKLEFGDTCTDKQDACKGDSCVKTISCLTPITSSQNLLMVAIVLASVAGFILMSGLFNHYVNTSRTSAQGLPMALDVFLFFLSTGVGIVVFGGGVLLLWNPAWNSSRTNLTADDGRMDIKLNMDVEAQPATLMDMCTITKGPRPQFQEIFENAATRYRGEGTGVLVCGPNGLRESVALQCRAQNFKHRRAQFHFHSVSFDL
;
A
#
# COMPACT_ATOMS: atom_id res chain seq x y z
N MET A 1 -23.75 2.79 7.42
CA MET A 1 -22.86 3.91 7.83
C MET A 1 -21.77 3.51 8.82
N THR A 2 -22.08 3.01 10.03
CA THR A 2 -21.08 2.75 11.10
C THR A 2 -19.88 1.91 10.65
N LEU A 3 -20.12 0.84 9.90
CA LEU A 3 -19.05 -0.08 9.47
C LEU A 3 -18.36 0.36 8.17
N LEU A 4 -18.80 1.43 7.50
CA LEU A 4 -18.35 1.76 6.14
C LEU A 4 -16.86 2.11 6.08
N PHE A 5 -16.34 2.73 7.13
CA PHE A 5 -14.98 3.23 7.22
C PHE A 5 -13.97 2.21 7.76
N VAL A 6 -14.43 1.18 8.49
CA VAL A 6 -13.54 0.20 9.13
C VAL A 6 -12.70 -0.58 8.10
N PRO A 7 -13.23 -1.00 6.94
CA PRO A 7 -12.43 -1.74 5.97
C PRO A 7 -11.43 -0.88 5.18
N ILE A 8 -11.55 0.45 5.19
CA ILE A 8 -10.65 1.35 4.45
C ILE A 8 -9.51 1.91 5.29
N THR A 9 -9.42 1.50 6.56
CA THR A 9 -8.29 1.85 7.41
C THR A 9 -7.09 0.94 7.16
N ARG A 10 -6.12 1.40 6.36
CA ARG A 10 -4.93 0.62 5.93
C ARG A 10 -4.10 0.08 7.09
N GLY A 11 -3.95 0.87 8.16
CA GLY A 11 -3.13 0.52 9.31
C GLY A 11 -3.91 -0.02 10.51
N SER A 12 -5.22 -0.27 10.38
CA SER A 12 -6.06 -0.51 11.55
C SER A 12 -5.72 -1.81 12.29
N PRO A 13 -5.58 -1.75 13.63
CA PRO A 13 -5.39 -2.95 14.44
C PRO A 13 -6.59 -3.90 14.35
N ILE A 14 -7.79 -3.40 14.02
CA ILE A 14 -8.99 -4.23 13.88
C ILE A 14 -8.85 -5.16 12.66
N MET A 15 -8.40 -4.63 11.52
CA MET A 15 -8.21 -5.43 10.29
C MET A 15 -7.11 -6.48 10.47
N ARG A 16 -6.06 -6.13 11.23
CA ARG A 16 -4.98 -7.07 11.60
C ARG A 16 -5.47 -8.17 12.55
N LEU A 17 -6.27 -7.83 13.57
CA LEU A 17 -6.85 -8.80 14.51
C LEU A 17 -7.72 -9.84 13.81
N ILE A 18 -8.55 -9.42 12.83
CA ILE A 18 -9.37 -10.33 12.03
C ILE A 18 -8.59 -11.03 10.91
N HIS A 19 -7.27 -10.80 10.80
CA HIS A 19 -6.38 -11.35 9.78
C HIS A 19 -6.85 -11.08 8.33
N VAL A 20 -7.50 -9.92 8.11
CA VAL A 20 -7.94 -9.49 6.78
C VAL A 20 -6.97 -8.42 6.26
N PRO A 21 -6.19 -8.70 5.20
CA PRO A 21 -5.33 -7.69 4.60
C PRO A 21 -6.16 -6.59 3.95
N PHE A 22 -5.59 -5.38 3.88
CA PHE A 22 -6.26 -4.19 3.34
C PHE A 22 -6.82 -4.39 1.92
N GLU A 23 -6.11 -5.10 1.04
CA GLU A 23 -6.55 -5.42 -0.32
C GLU A 23 -7.91 -6.16 -0.36
N HIS A 24 -8.12 -7.07 0.60
CA HIS A 24 -9.39 -7.77 0.76
C HIS A 24 -10.41 -6.90 1.50
N ALA A 25 -9.95 -6.08 2.45
CA ALA A 25 -10.80 -5.16 3.21
C ALA A 25 -11.57 -4.18 2.30
N VAL A 26 -10.93 -3.67 1.24
CA VAL A 26 -11.58 -2.79 0.26
C VAL A 26 -12.78 -3.45 -0.45
N ARG A 27 -12.81 -4.79 -0.58
CA ARG A 27 -13.99 -5.50 -1.11
C ARG A 27 -15.19 -5.34 -0.18
N TYR A 28 -15.00 -5.45 1.13
CA TYR A 28 -16.05 -5.22 2.12
C TYR A 28 -16.54 -3.77 2.10
N HIS A 29 -15.65 -2.79 1.91
CA HIS A 29 -16.05 -1.40 1.75
C HIS A 29 -16.98 -1.21 0.53
N ARG A 30 -16.66 -1.85 -0.61
CA ARG A 30 -17.53 -1.79 -1.81
C ARG A 30 -18.90 -2.41 -1.55
N TRP A 31 -18.96 -3.57 -0.90
CA TRP A 31 -20.23 -4.23 -0.57
C TRP A 31 -21.06 -3.40 0.42
N LEU A 32 -20.45 -2.91 1.50
CA LEU A 32 -21.10 -2.06 2.48
C LEU A 32 -21.52 -0.71 1.88
N GLY A 33 -20.74 -0.17 0.96
CA GLY A 33 -21.06 1.04 0.21
C GLY A 33 -22.31 0.87 -0.63
N HIS A 34 -22.39 -0.19 -1.44
CA HIS A 34 -23.59 -0.50 -2.22
C HIS A 34 -24.82 -0.69 -1.33
N LEU A 35 -24.71 -1.51 -0.27
CA LEU A 35 -25.82 -1.73 0.66
C LEU A 35 -26.27 -0.42 1.32
N THR A 36 -25.32 0.40 1.78
CA THR A 36 -25.60 1.69 2.41
C THR A 36 -26.33 2.62 1.45
N MET A 37 -25.90 2.67 0.18
CA MET A 37 -26.53 3.55 -0.81
C MET A 37 -27.93 3.10 -1.22
N VAL A 38 -28.16 1.79 -1.34
CA VAL A 38 -29.52 1.24 -1.54
C VAL A 38 -30.43 1.61 -0.38
N LEU A 39 -29.94 1.50 0.86
CA LEU A 39 -30.72 1.85 2.06
C LEU A 39 -31.01 3.36 2.14
N ILE A 40 -30.05 4.25 1.85
CA ILE A 40 -30.28 5.70 1.80
C ILE A 40 -31.30 6.06 0.73
N ALA A 41 -31.15 5.51 -0.48
CA ALA A 41 -32.06 5.80 -1.58
C ALA A 41 -33.49 5.33 -1.25
N THR A 42 -33.63 4.10 -0.71
CA THR A 42 -34.92 3.55 -0.29
C THR A 42 -35.53 4.39 0.83
N HIS A 43 -34.74 4.77 1.84
CA HIS A 43 -35.18 5.66 2.92
C HIS A 43 -35.70 6.99 2.37
N GLY A 44 -34.93 7.66 1.50
CA GLY A 44 -35.34 8.91 0.87
C GLY A 44 -36.67 8.78 0.12
N VAL A 45 -36.81 7.76 -0.73
CA VAL A 45 -38.03 7.51 -1.51
C VAL A 45 -39.24 7.23 -0.61
N LEU A 46 -39.08 6.38 0.42
CA LEU A 46 -40.18 6.05 1.33
C LEU A 46 -40.68 7.28 2.11
N TYR A 47 -39.77 8.12 2.60
CA TYR A 47 -40.16 9.36 3.27
C TYR A 47 -40.76 10.39 2.30
N SER A 48 -40.27 10.46 1.05
CA SER A 48 -40.93 11.27 0.02
C SER A 48 -42.36 10.80 -0.25
N ILE A 49 -42.62 9.49 -0.38
CA ILE A 49 -43.97 8.94 -0.56
C ILE A 49 -44.84 9.24 0.68
N TYR A 50 -44.28 9.06 1.88
CA TYR A 50 -44.96 9.34 3.15
C TYR A 50 -45.44 10.79 3.24
N TYR A 51 -44.57 11.77 2.98
CA TYR A 51 -44.95 13.18 3.03
C TYR A 51 -45.90 13.55 1.88
N TYR A 52 -45.79 12.88 0.73
CA TYR A 52 -46.66 13.15 -0.43
C TYR A 52 -48.09 12.73 -0.11
N SER A 53 -48.25 11.54 0.48
CA SER A 53 -49.55 11.02 0.91
C SER A 53 -50.25 11.86 1.97
N ARG A 54 -49.50 12.68 2.72
CA ARG A 54 -50.03 13.62 3.72
C ARG A 54 -50.18 15.06 3.23
N HIS A 55 -49.86 15.34 1.96
CA HIS A 55 -49.78 16.71 1.42
C HIS A 55 -48.79 17.63 2.16
N GLU A 56 -47.76 17.05 2.78
CA GLU A 56 -46.75 17.74 3.60
C GLU A 56 -45.39 17.81 2.87
N MET A 57 -45.38 17.99 1.55
CA MET A 57 -44.14 17.98 0.74
C MET A 57 -43.11 19.02 1.16
N HIS A 58 -43.56 20.15 1.71
CA HIS A 58 -42.68 21.20 2.22
C HIS A 58 -41.73 20.67 3.31
N MET A 59 -42.14 19.65 4.09
CA MET A 59 -41.32 19.05 5.13
C MET A 59 -40.04 18.41 4.60
N VAL A 60 -39.96 18.02 3.33
CA VAL A 60 -38.75 17.43 2.72
C VAL A 60 -37.65 18.48 2.52
N VAL A 61 -38.05 19.72 2.25
CA VAL A 61 -37.13 20.84 1.95
C VAL A 61 -36.91 21.77 3.14
N GLU A 62 -37.56 21.53 4.27
CA GLU A 62 -37.36 22.30 5.49
C GLU A 62 -36.12 21.84 6.28
N TRP A 63 -35.31 22.83 6.67
CA TRP A 63 -34.29 22.65 7.70
C TRP A 63 -34.88 22.97 9.08
N ARG A 64 -35.87 22.16 9.48
CA ARG A 64 -36.49 22.25 10.80
C ARG A 64 -36.33 20.93 11.52
N TYR A 65 -35.85 21.00 12.75
CA TYR A 65 -35.72 19.82 13.60
C TYR A 65 -37.10 19.41 14.14
N SER A 66 -37.45 18.14 13.94
CA SER A 66 -38.63 17.51 14.53
C SER A 66 -38.46 17.34 16.06
N GLN A 67 -39.52 16.91 16.74
CA GLN A 67 -39.46 16.54 18.16
C GLN A 67 -38.45 15.42 18.43
N GLU A 68 -38.16 14.59 17.42
CA GLU A 68 -37.16 13.53 17.47
C GLU A 68 -35.73 14.02 17.17
N GLY A 69 -35.57 15.33 16.89
CA GLY A 69 -34.27 15.93 16.56
C GLY A 69 -33.78 15.61 15.14
N ILE A 70 -34.70 15.38 14.19
CA ILE A 70 -34.39 15.05 12.79
C ILE A 70 -34.73 16.25 11.88
N ALA A 71 -33.83 16.62 10.97
CA ALA A 71 -34.05 17.67 9.97
C ALA A 71 -33.92 17.12 8.55
N ASN A 72 -34.95 17.27 7.71
CA ASN A 72 -35.03 16.57 6.42
C ASN A 72 -34.14 17.16 5.32
N LEU A 73 -34.07 18.49 5.17
CA LEU A 73 -33.26 19.12 4.11
C LEU A 73 -31.79 18.69 4.15
N PRO A 74 -31.10 18.66 5.31
CA PRO A 74 -29.76 18.08 5.40
C PRO A 74 -29.68 16.62 4.93
N GLY A 75 -30.70 15.81 5.22
CA GLY A 75 -30.77 14.42 4.75
C GLY A 75 -30.84 14.32 3.24
N VAL A 76 -31.60 15.21 2.59
CA VAL A 76 -31.67 15.30 1.12
C VAL A 76 -30.33 15.70 0.51
N ILE A 77 -29.65 16.71 1.07
CA ILE A 77 -28.31 17.13 0.62
C ILE A 77 -27.31 15.98 0.75
N ALA A 78 -27.33 15.28 1.89
CA ALA A 78 -26.50 14.10 2.12
C ALA A 78 -26.79 12.99 1.11
N ALA A 79 -28.07 12.69 0.84
CA ALA A 79 -28.48 11.68 -0.13
C ALA A 79 -28.04 12.02 -1.56
N MET A 80 -28.19 13.28 -2.00
CA MET A 80 -27.73 13.72 -3.33
C MET A 80 -26.22 13.57 -3.50
N ALA A 81 -25.44 14.00 -2.49
CA ALA A 81 -23.99 13.82 -2.49
C ALA A 81 -23.62 12.32 -2.55
N GLY A 82 -24.29 11.48 -1.75
CA GLY A 82 -24.10 10.03 -1.75
C GLY A 82 -24.44 9.37 -3.09
N ILE A 83 -25.53 9.78 -3.75
CA ILE A 83 -25.93 9.25 -5.06
C ILE A 83 -24.89 9.61 -6.12
N LEU A 84 -24.41 10.86 -6.14
CA LEU A 84 -23.35 11.28 -7.05
C LEU A 84 -22.07 10.45 -6.84
N MET A 85 -21.66 10.24 -5.59
CA MET A 85 -20.54 9.35 -5.26
C MET A 85 -20.78 7.91 -5.72
N TRP A 86 -22.01 7.40 -5.58
CA TRP A 86 -22.34 6.02 -5.89
C TRP A 86 -22.29 5.75 -7.38
N VAL A 87 -22.85 6.65 -8.20
CA VAL A 87 -22.86 6.54 -9.66
C VAL A 87 -21.43 6.54 -10.21
N THR A 88 -20.57 7.45 -9.73
CA THR A 88 -19.17 7.50 -10.19
C THR A 88 -18.33 6.33 -9.67
N ALA A 89 -18.72 5.70 -8.57
CA ALA A 89 -18.04 4.52 -8.02
C ALA A 89 -18.40 3.19 -8.73
N LEU A 90 -19.42 3.18 -9.61
CA LEU A 90 -19.77 1.98 -10.39
C LEU A 90 -18.61 1.58 -11.31
N ALA A 91 -18.37 0.26 -11.42
CA ALA A 91 -17.22 -0.28 -12.15
C ALA A 91 -17.08 0.25 -13.61
N PRO A 92 -18.14 0.39 -14.41
CA PRO A 92 -18.02 0.93 -15.78
C PRO A 92 -17.51 2.37 -15.82
N VAL A 93 -17.94 3.20 -14.87
CA VAL A 93 -17.56 4.63 -14.80
C VAL A 93 -16.16 4.76 -14.21
N ARG A 94 -15.93 4.17 -13.04
CA ARG A 94 -14.65 4.22 -12.32
C ARG A 94 -13.49 3.71 -13.16
N ASN A 95 -13.67 2.62 -13.91
CA ASN A 95 -12.60 2.02 -14.70
C ASN A 95 -12.23 2.87 -15.94
N ARG A 96 -13.12 3.75 -16.41
CA ARG A 96 -12.87 4.66 -17.56
C ARG A 96 -12.47 6.06 -17.13
N LEU A 97 -13.07 6.57 -16.07
CA LEU A 97 -12.95 7.94 -15.57
C LEU A 97 -12.50 7.94 -14.10
N PHE A 98 -11.31 7.38 -13.83
CA PHE A 98 -10.79 7.21 -12.48
C PHE A 98 -10.65 8.55 -11.73
N ASN A 99 -10.22 9.61 -12.41
CA ASN A 99 -10.05 10.94 -11.80
C ASN A 99 -11.39 11.54 -11.35
N LEU A 100 -12.45 11.36 -12.15
CA LEU A 100 -13.81 11.80 -11.79
C LEU A 100 -14.31 11.04 -10.56
N PHE A 101 -14.15 9.71 -10.55
CA PHE A 101 -14.43 8.89 -9.38
C PHE A 101 -13.67 9.41 -8.17
N HIS A 102 -12.35 9.56 -8.26
CA HIS A 102 -11.49 9.94 -7.15
C HIS A 102 -11.89 11.30 -6.54
N GLY A 103 -12.20 12.28 -7.39
CA GLY A 103 -12.65 13.61 -6.97
C GLY A 103 -14.04 13.59 -6.33
N THR A 104 -15.03 13.01 -7.02
CA THR A 104 -16.41 12.94 -6.50
C THR A 104 -16.51 12.10 -5.23
N HIS A 105 -15.66 11.08 -5.05
CA HIS A 105 -15.67 10.29 -3.82
C HIS A 105 -15.29 11.11 -2.58
N GLN A 106 -14.57 12.25 -2.71
CA GLN A 106 -14.28 13.16 -1.59
C GLN A 106 -15.54 13.83 -1.02
N LEU A 107 -16.68 13.78 -1.73
CA LEU A 107 -17.97 14.23 -1.23
C LEU A 107 -18.47 13.42 -0.03
N TYR A 108 -17.74 12.38 0.40
CA TYR A 108 -18.00 11.73 1.69
C TYR A 108 -17.99 12.75 2.84
N ILE A 109 -17.19 13.82 2.75
CA ILE A 109 -17.17 14.89 3.76
C ILE A 109 -18.55 15.56 3.83
N VAL A 110 -19.14 15.88 2.68
CA VAL A 110 -20.48 16.47 2.56
C VAL A 110 -21.53 15.48 3.08
N LEU A 111 -21.49 14.23 2.61
CA LEU A 111 -22.40 13.16 3.05
C LEU A 111 -22.44 13.04 4.58
N PHE A 112 -21.29 12.97 5.25
CA PHE A 112 -21.22 12.78 6.70
C PHE A 112 -21.53 14.05 7.50
N ALA A 113 -21.13 15.24 7.02
CA ALA A 113 -21.48 16.50 7.69
C ALA A 113 -23.00 16.73 7.68
N PHE A 114 -23.63 16.58 6.51
CA PHE A 114 -25.07 16.74 6.38
C PHE A 114 -25.87 15.60 6.99
N TYR A 115 -25.32 14.37 7.03
CA TYR A 115 -25.90 13.29 7.84
C TYR A 115 -25.89 13.64 9.34
N ALA A 116 -24.81 14.24 9.87
CA ALA A 116 -24.77 14.68 11.26
C ALA A 116 -25.83 15.74 11.58
N TRP A 117 -26.05 16.71 10.68
CA TRP A 117 -27.15 17.67 10.82
C TRP A 117 -28.53 17.04 10.64
N HIS A 118 -28.66 16.01 9.81
CA HIS A 118 -29.92 15.30 9.58
C HIS A 118 -30.40 14.54 10.81
N VAL A 119 -29.53 13.72 11.43
CA VAL A 119 -29.92 12.79 12.51
C VAL A 119 -29.58 13.28 13.93
N GLY A 120 -28.88 14.41 14.04
CA GLY A 120 -28.46 15.01 15.30
C GLY A 120 -27.39 14.21 16.06
N LYS A 121 -27.03 14.71 17.26
CA LYS A 121 -25.93 14.18 18.08
C LYS A 121 -26.10 12.71 18.49
N GLY A 122 -27.33 12.27 18.81
CA GLY A 122 -27.59 10.93 19.34
C GLY A 122 -27.34 9.82 18.33
N ASN A 123 -27.94 9.93 17.14
CA ASN A 123 -27.81 8.90 16.11
C ASN A 123 -26.44 8.95 15.40
N MET A 124 -25.90 10.15 15.18
CA MET A 124 -24.56 10.28 14.62
C MET A 124 -23.49 9.72 15.58
N GLY A 125 -23.70 9.86 16.91
CA GLY A 125 -22.91 9.21 17.96
C GLY A 125 -22.64 7.72 17.72
N LYS A 126 -23.61 6.98 17.21
CA LYS A 126 -23.51 5.53 16.91
C LYS A 126 -22.60 5.22 15.72
N CYS A 127 -22.42 6.17 14.79
CA CYS A 127 -21.59 6.02 13.60
C CYS A 127 -20.16 6.53 13.80
N MET A 128 -19.91 7.30 14.87
CA MET A 128 -18.65 7.99 15.10
C MET A 128 -17.44 7.06 15.24
N GLY A 129 -17.59 5.88 15.83
CA GLY A 129 -16.45 4.95 16.03
C GLY A 129 -15.70 4.62 14.73
N GLY A 130 -16.42 4.24 13.67
CA GLY A 130 -15.80 3.95 12.37
C GLY A 130 -15.22 5.19 11.69
N VAL A 131 -15.93 6.33 11.77
CA VAL A 131 -15.49 7.61 11.22
C VAL A 131 -14.18 8.06 11.87
N PHE A 132 -14.07 7.93 13.19
CA PHE A 132 -12.88 8.31 13.95
C PHE A 132 -11.67 7.43 13.67
N LEU A 133 -11.88 6.11 13.63
CA LEU A 133 -10.81 5.19 13.25
C LEU A 133 -10.23 5.58 11.88
N PHE A 134 -11.08 5.95 10.92
CA PHE A 134 -10.64 6.44 9.62
C PHE A 134 -9.86 7.76 9.68
N PHE A 135 -10.31 8.74 10.45
CA PHE A 135 -9.60 10.02 10.55
C PHE A 135 -8.27 9.89 11.30
N ILE A 136 -8.18 9.07 12.36
CA ILE A 136 -6.93 8.79 13.07
C ILE A 136 -5.94 8.12 12.11
N ASP A 137 -6.35 7.05 11.44
CA ASP A 137 -5.53 6.33 10.47
C ASP A 137 -5.14 7.23 9.27
N ARG A 138 -6.02 8.13 8.81
CA ARG A 138 -5.69 9.16 7.82
C ARG A 138 -4.66 10.18 8.33
N PHE A 139 -4.81 10.63 9.57
CA PHE A 139 -3.89 11.59 10.19
C PHE A 139 -2.49 10.99 10.38
N LEU A 140 -2.42 9.75 10.87
CA LEU A 140 -1.17 9.01 11.02
C LEU A 140 -0.45 8.80 9.70
N ARG A 141 -1.18 8.41 8.65
CA ARG A 141 -0.63 8.35 7.29
C ARG A 141 -0.10 9.70 6.83
N MET A 142 -0.83 10.78 7.06
CA MET A 142 -0.36 12.13 6.70
C MET A 142 0.93 12.49 7.42
N LEU A 143 1.11 12.09 8.69
CA LEU A 143 2.38 12.30 9.41
C LEU A 143 3.52 11.48 8.81
N GLN A 144 3.26 10.22 8.45
CA GLN A 144 4.23 9.35 7.79
C GLN A 144 4.62 9.88 6.40
N SER A 145 3.62 10.33 5.64
CA SER A 145 3.73 10.78 4.25
C SER A 145 4.45 12.12 4.09
N ARG A 146 4.59 12.90 5.17
CA ARG A 146 5.34 14.17 5.20
C ARG A 146 6.86 13.97 5.25
N ARG A 147 7.35 12.77 5.53
CA ARG A 147 8.78 12.50 5.60
C ARG A 147 9.34 12.38 4.18
N ARG A 148 10.08 13.40 3.76
CA ARG A 148 10.84 13.37 2.51
C ARG A 148 11.99 12.39 2.66
N LEU A 149 12.16 11.47 1.73
CA LEU A 149 13.30 10.57 1.70
C LEU A 149 14.46 11.22 0.96
N THR A 150 15.67 11.06 1.50
CA THR A 150 16.95 11.45 0.87
C THR A 150 17.74 10.20 0.52
N GLY A 151 18.63 10.26 -0.48
CA GLY A 151 19.47 9.10 -0.87
C GLY A 151 18.75 8.03 -1.73
N VAL A 152 17.64 8.37 -2.38
CA VAL A 152 16.96 7.46 -3.32
C VAL A 152 17.78 7.35 -4.61
N SER A 153 18.12 6.12 -5.01
CA SER A 153 18.72 5.83 -6.31
C SER A 153 17.65 5.41 -7.32
N ALA A 154 17.80 5.87 -8.56
CA ALA A 154 16.90 5.50 -9.65
C ALA A 154 17.73 5.07 -10.88
N ARG A 155 17.29 4.02 -11.56
CA ARG A 155 17.84 3.61 -12.86
C ARG A 155 16.72 3.18 -13.81
N VAL A 156 16.97 3.33 -15.10
CA VAL A 156 16.07 2.83 -16.16
C VAL A 156 16.69 1.56 -16.74
N LEU A 157 15.93 0.47 -16.73
CA LEU A 157 16.31 -0.79 -17.34
C LEU A 157 16.13 -0.74 -18.86
N PRO A 158 16.79 -1.62 -19.64
CA PRO A 158 16.61 -1.70 -21.09
C PRO A 158 15.15 -1.91 -21.57
N SER A 159 14.30 -2.47 -20.71
CA SER A 159 12.85 -2.58 -20.95
C SER A 159 12.07 -1.28 -20.80
N GLY A 160 12.72 -0.20 -20.37
CA GLY A 160 12.09 1.04 -19.94
C GLY A 160 11.55 1.01 -18.51
N ILE A 161 11.60 -0.13 -17.81
CA ILE A 161 11.18 -0.21 -16.40
C ILE A 161 12.12 0.64 -15.55
N VAL A 162 11.55 1.48 -14.67
CA VAL A 162 12.31 2.28 -13.71
C VAL A 162 12.50 1.46 -12.43
N GLU A 163 13.73 1.24 -12.01
CA GLU A 163 14.02 0.74 -10.66
C GLU A 163 14.30 1.91 -9.72
N LEU A 164 13.62 1.93 -8.59
CA LEU A 164 13.85 2.84 -7.47
C LEU A 164 14.42 2.05 -6.28
N LYS A 165 15.54 2.49 -5.72
CA LYS A 165 16.11 1.99 -4.46
C LYS A 165 15.92 3.02 -3.37
N ILE A 166 15.11 2.69 -2.37
CA ILE A 166 14.72 3.56 -1.28
C ILE A 166 15.50 3.15 -0.02
N PRO A 167 16.26 4.04 0.62
CA PRO A 167 17.02 3.69 1.82
C PRO A 167 16.10 3.40 3.02
N ILE A 168 16.47 2.35 3.77
CA ILE A 168 15.82 1.91 5.00
C ILE A 168 16.81 1.94 6.16
N LYS A 169 16.30 2.09 7.39
CA LYS A 169 17.12 1.98 8.60
C LYS A 169 17.66 0.55 8.71
N GLN A 170 18.88 0.39 9.25
CA GLN A 170 19.34 -0.94 9.65
C GLN A 170 18.38 -1.56 10.68
N GLY A 171 18.09 -2.86 10.54
CA GLY A 171 17.11 -3.57 11.36
C GLY A 171 15.64 -3.27 10.99
N PHE A 172 15.39 -2.66 9.83
CA PHE A 172 14.05 -2.44 9.33
C PHE A 172 13.46 -3.74 8.76
N GLU A 173 12.53 -4.34 9.50
CA GLU A 173 11.84 -5.57 9.10
C GLU A 173 10.57 -5.27 8.29
N TYR A 174 10.38 -6.02 7.21
CA TYR A 174 9.15 -6.04 6.42
C TYR A 174 9.02 -7.39 5.73
N ASN A 175 7.78 -7.83 5.51
CA ASN A 175 7.54 -9.14 4.91
C ASN A 175 7.68 -9.09 3.38
N ALA A 176 8.04 -10.24 2.80
CA ALA A 176 7.88 -10.42 1.36
C ALA A 176 6.39 -10.26 0.99
N LEU A 177 6.10 -9.79 -0.23
CA LEU A 177 4.78 -9.33 -0.69
C LEU A 177 4.32 -7.97 -0.14
N SER A 178 5.16 -7.26 0.61
CA SER A 178 4.83 -5.90 1.01
C SER A 178 4.89 -4.91 -0.18
N PHE A 179 4.17 -3.80 -0.07
CA PHE A 179 4.12 -2.72 -1.04
C PHE A 179 4.18 -1.36 -0.35
N LEU A 180 4.58 -0.33 -1.08
CA LEU A 180 4.72 1.03 -0.59
C LEU A 180 3.93 1.97 -1.49
N TYR A 181 3.33 3.01 -0.91
CA TYR A 181 2.84 4.12 -1.72
C TYR A 181 3.94 5.13 -1.91
N ILE A 182 4.17 5.50 -3.16
CA ILE A 182 5.18 6.47 -3.55
C ILE A 182 4.49 7.72 -4.07
N ASN A 183 4.97 8.88 -3.62
CA ASN A 183 4.64 10.17 -4.18
C ASN A 183 5.92 10.90 -4.59
N VAL A 184 5.91 11.45 -5.80
CA VAL A 184 6.98 12.28 -6.34
C VAL A 184 6.36 13.65 -6.66
N PRO A 185 6.50 14.66 -5.77
CA PRO A 185 5.89 15.98 -5.95
C PRO A 185 6.31 16.72 -7.20
N GLY A 186 7.47 16.37 -7.79
CA GLY A 186 7.93 16.91 -9.06
C GLY A 186 7.07 16.47 -10.25
N ILE A 187 6.28 15.40 -10.10
CA ILE A 187 5.32 14.91 -11.09
C ILE A 187 3.91 15.31 -10.65
N SER A 188 3.54 14.95 -9.41
CA SER A 188 2.22 15.21 -8.86
C SER A 188 2.29 15.36 -7.35
N ARG A 189 1.68 16.43 -6.82
CA ARG A 189 1.69 16.73 -5.38
C ARG A 189 0.68 15.91 -4.58
N LEU A 190 -0.34 15.37 -5.24
CA LEU A 190 -1.49 14.74 -4.58
C LEU A 190 -1.62 13.25 -4.89
N GLU A 191 -1.02 12.76 -5.97
CA GLU A 191 -1.15 11.37 -6.39
C GLU A 191 -0.15 10.46 -5.68
N TRP A 192 -0.67 9.39 -5.08
CA TRP A 192 0.09 8.35 -4.39
C TRP A 192 -0.15 7.03 -5.09
N HIS A 193 0.91 6.38 -5.55
CA HIS A 193 0.82 5.14 -6.32
C HIS A 193 1.41 3.96 -5.53
N PRO A 194 0.69 2.84 -5.40
CA PRO A 194 1.20 1.65 -4.73
C PRO A 194 2.15 0.87 -5.65
N PHE A 195 3.27 0.42 -5.09
CA PHE A 195 4.23 -0.45 -5.77
C PHE A 195 4.77 -1.51 -4.84
N SER A 196 4.83 -2.75 -5.31
CA SER A 196 5.37 -3.88 -4.55
C SER A 196 6.87 -3.72 -4.33
N ALA A 197 7.32 -4.08 -3.12
CA ALA A 197 8.73 -4.28 -2.85
C ALA A 197 9.22 -5.53 -3.59
N ALA A 198 10.44 -5.47 -4.12
CA ALA A 198 11.12 -6.57 -4.82
C ALA A 198 12.28 -7.17 -4.01
N SER A 199 12.70 -6.49 -2.95
CA SER A 199 13.76 -6.90 -2.02
C SER A 199 13.17 -7.63 -0.80
N SER A 200 14.01 -8.38 -0.08
CA SER A 200 13.68 -8.94 1.24
C SER A 200 14.32 -8.09 2.34
N SER A 201 13.68 -8.01 3.51
CA SER A 201 14.25 -7.37 4.70
C SER A 201 15.42 -8.14 5.30
N LEU A 202 15.55 -9.43 4.97
CA LEU A 202 16.65 -10.28 5.44
C LEU A 202 17.97 -9.99 4.70
N ASN A 203 17.90 -9.25 3.59
CA ASN A 203 19.10 -8.84 2.86
C ASN A 203 19.86 -7.80 3.67
N ALA A 204 21.20 -7.89 3.67
CA ALA A 204 22.07 -6.90 4.30
C ALA A 204 21.98 -5.50 3.65
N SER A 205 21.33 -5.40 2.49
CA SER A 205 21.09 -4.13 1.80
C SER A 205 20.14 -3.25 2.61
N SER A 206 20.62 -2.07 3.02
CA SER A 206 19.83 -1.01 3.66
C SER A 206 18.91 -0.27 2.68
N THR A 207 18.35 -0.97 1.68
CA THR A 207 17.45 -0.40 0.68
C THR A 207 16.28 -1.31 0.33
N ILE A 208 15.09 -0.73 0.11
CA ILE A 208 13.96 -1.38 -0.55
C ILE A 208 14.01 -1.07 -2.05
N SER A 209 13.95 -2.11 -2.89
CA SER A 209 13.89 -1.96 -4.34
C SER A 209 12.46 -2.07 -4.85
N VAL A 210 12.09 -1.19 -5.78
CA VAL A 210 10.77 -1.11 -6.40
C VAL A 210 10.94 -0.99 -7.92
N TYR A 211 10.15 -1.74 -8.68
CA TYR A 211 10.14 -1.68 -10.15
C TYR A 211 8.84 -1.04 -10.64
N VAL A 212 8.96 0.08 -11.37
CA VAL A 212 7.85 0.87 -11.91
C VAL A 212 7.82 0.72 -13.43
N LYS A 213 6.77 0.07 -13.93
CA LYS A 213 6.53 -0.08 -15.37
C LYS A 213 5.76 1.14 -15.92
N PRO A 214 6.19 1.78 -17.01
CA PRO A 214 5.48 2.91 -17.62
C PRO A 214 4.19 2.42 -18.30
N LEU A 215 3.06 2.52 -17.62
CA LEU A 215 1.75 2.05 -18.10
C LEU A 215 0.67 3.14 -18.15
N GLY A 216 0.85 4.23 -17.42
CA GLY A 216 -0.06 5.37 -17.39
C GLY A 216 0.66 6.70 -17.13
N ASP A 217 -0.09 7.80 -17.21
CA ASP A 217 0.42 9.18 -17.27
C ASP A 217 1.48 9.48 -16.20
N TRP A 218 1.21 9.12 -14.94
CA TRP A 218 2.14 9.34 -13.83
C TRP A 218 3.43 8.52 -13.99
N THR A 219 3.32 7.23 -14.30
CA THR A 219 4.47 6.33 -14.46
C THR A 219 5.32 6.66 -15.68
N CYS A 220 4.69 7.10 -16.78
CA CYS A 220 5.37 7.57 -17.98
C CYS A 220 6.10 8.89 -17.71
N SER A 221 5.45 9.82 -17.00
CA SER A 221 6.07 11.08 -16.57
C SER A 221 7.28 10.85 -15.66
N LEU A 222 7.20 9.86 -14.75
CA LEU A 222 8.34 9.47 -13.91
C LEU A 222 9.53 8.98 -14.73
N GLN A 223 9.27 8.09 -15.67
CA GLN A 223 10.30 7.56 -16.56
C GLN A 223 10.92 8.69 -17.40
N ALA A 224 10.09 9.52 -18.05
CA ALA A 224 10.54 10.63 -18.87
C ALA A 224 11.40 11.62 -18.07
N ALA A 225 10.97 12.00 -16.86
CA ALA A 225 11.74 12.88 -15.99
C ALA A 225 13.11 12.29 -15.63
N ILE A 226 13.21 10.98 -15.37
CA ILE A 226 14.49 10.33 -15.08
C ILE A 226 15.39 10.30 -16.33
N VAL A 227 14.82 10.00 -17.50
CA VAL A 227 15.55 9.94 -18.78
C VAL A 227 16.07 11.32 -19.20
N GLU A 228 15.26 12.36 -19.11
CA GLU A 228 15.64 13.74 -19.43
C GLU A 228 16.81 14.22 -18.54
N ASN A 229 16.76 13.90 -17.25
CA ASN A 229 17.84 14.18 -16.31
C ASN A 229 19.14 13.40 -16.64
N LEU A 230 19.03 12.18 -17.17
CA LEU A 230 20.19 11.42 -17.64
C LEU A 230 20.85 12.07 -18.86
N ALA A 231 20.04 12.63 -19.78
CA ALA A 231 20.53 13.28 -20.99
C ALA A 231 21.22 14.63 -20.70
N THR A 232 20.67 15.43 -19.79
CA THR A 232 21.25 16.74 -19.39
C THR A 232 22.57 16.59 -18.63
N ARG A 233 22.79 15.48 -17.90
CA ARG A 233 24.09 15.16 -17.27
C ARG A 233 25.23 14.87 -18.25
N SER A 234 24.94 14.48 -19.49
CA SER A 234 25.99 14.20 -20.51
C SER A 234 26.69 15.46 -21.03
N LEU A 235 26.18 16.67 -20.73
CA LEU A 235 26.62 17.92 -21.36
C LEU A 235 27.40 18.91 -20.45
N GLY A 236 27.73 18.58 -19.19
CA GLY A 236 28.46 19.54 -18.33
C GLY A 236 29.33 18.91 -17.23
N PRO A 237 30.51 19.48 -16.91
CA PRO A 237 31.34 19.01 -15.80
C PRO A 237 30.82 19.58 -14.48
N LYS A 238 30.48 18.69 -13.55
CA LYS A 238 30.20 18.98 -12.13
C LYS A 238 29.17 20.11 -11.90
N LEU A 239 27.89 19.83 -12.16
CA LEU A 239 26.79 20.56 -11.53
C LEU A 239 26.05 19.64 -10.55
N GLU A 240 25.72 20.24 -9.41
CA GLU A 240 24.88 19.75 -8.31
C GLU A 240 23.68 18.93 -8.80
N CYS A 241 23.25 17.94 -7.99
CA CYS A 241 22.08 17.09 -8.27
C CYS A 241 20.87 17.93 -8.71
N PRO A 242 20.46 17.92 -10.00
CA PRO A 242 19.34 18.77 -10.44
C PRO A 242 17.98 18.21 -9.99
N PHE A 243 17.96 16.97 -9.49
CA PHE A 243 16.86 16.38 -8.76
C PHE A 243 17.40 15.66 -7.53
N PRO A 244 17.37 16.24 -6.32
CA PRO A 244 17.12 15.41 -5.16
C PRO A 244 15.68 14.92 -5.34
N LEU A 245 15.48 13.81 -6.07
CA LEU A 245 14.15 13.24 -6.36
C LEU A 245 13.37 13.26 -5.06
N LYS A 246 12.50 14.26 -4.91
CA LYS A 246 11.77 14.46 -3.67
C LYS A 246 10.79 13.32 -3.66
N LEU A 247 11.10 12.27 -2.94
CA LEU A 247 10.27 11.10 -2.88
C LEU A 247 9.72 11.00 -1.48
N HIS A 248 8.41 10.87 -1.39
CA HIS A 248 7.75 10.49 -0.16
C HIS A 248 7.29 9.05 -0.32
N ALA A 249 7.48 8.25 0.74
CA ALA A 249 6.99 6.89 0.79
C ALA A 249 6.11 6.69 2.03
N GLU A 250 5.04 5.94 1.86
CA GLU A 250 4.13 5.50 2.90
C GLU A 250 4.07 3.96 2.88
N GLY A 251 4.20 3.33 4.05
CA GLY A 251 4.28 1.87 4.20
C GLY A 251 5.61 1.44 4.83
N PRO A 252 6.03 0.19 4.64
CA PRO A 252 5.46 -0.86 3.79
C PRO A 252 4.16 -1.43 4.36
N TYR A 253 3.21 -1.72 3.49
CA TYR A 253 1.96 -2.40 3.77
C TYR A 253 2.04 -3.83 3.22
N GLY A 254 1.40 -4.78 3.88
CA GLY A 254 1.43 -6.17 3.45
C GLY A 254 0.79 -7.07 4.50
N GLN A 255 0.79 -8.37 4.26
CA GLN A 255 0.38 -9.33 5.28
C GLN A 255 1.43 -9.41 6.39
N GLU A 256 0.99 -9.56 7.64
CA GLU A 256 1.88 -9.69 8.80
C GLU A 256 2.58 -11.06 8.87
N SER A 257 2.02 -12.08 8.20
CA SER A 257 2.59 -13.42 8.12
C SER A 257 3.14 -13.72 6.72
N ASN A 258 4.33 -14.32 6.65
CA ASN A 258 4.88 -14.90 5.43
C ASN A 258 4.20 -16.24 5.12
N TYR A 259 2.93 -16.17 4.73
CA TYR A 259 2.07 -17.34 4.57
C TYR A 259 2.53 -18.32 3.48
N PHE A 260 3.40 -17.89 2.58
CA PHE A 260 3.99 -18.77 1.56
C PHE A 260 4.97 -19.78 2.17
N LEU A 261 5.51 -19.51 3.37
CA LEU A 261 6.41 -20.43 4.09
C LEU A 261 5.72 -21.69 4.60
N ARG A 262 4.38 -21.70 4.69
CA ARG A 262 3.63 -22.90 5.12
C ARG A 262 3.69 -24.06 4.13
N TYR A 263 4.20 -23.81 2.92
CA TYR A 263 4.24 -24.77 1.82
C TYR A 263 5.66 -25.22 1.56
N LYS A 264 5.88 -26.52 1.42
CA LYS A 264 7.15 -27.07 0.93
C LYS A 264 7.34 -26.83 -0.57
N ASN A 265 6.24 -26.85 -1.32
CA ASN A 265 6.20 -26.66 -2.77
C ASN A 265 5.44 -25.37 -3.10
N LEU A 266 6.05 -24.48 -3.87
CA LEU A 266 5.47 -23.22 -4.31
C LEU A 266 5.43 -23.12 -5.83
N MET A 267 4.29 -22.67 -6.35
CA MET A 267 4.11 -22.29 -7.75
C MET A 267 3.76 -20.80 -7.82
N LEU A 268 4.64 -20.00 -8.41
CA LEU A 268 4.52 -18.55 -8.50
C LEU A 268 4.18 -18.16 -9.94
N VAL A 269 2.93 -17.78 -10.21
CA VAL A 269 2.44 -17.45 -11.56
C VAL A 269 2.28 -15.94 -11.73
N ALA A 270 3.16 -15.32 -12.51
CA ALA A 270 3.20 -13.87 -12.72
C ALA A 270 2.78 -13.46 -14.13
N GLY A 271 2.11 -12.31 -14.24
CA GLY A 271 1.83 -11.64 -15.51
C GLY A 271 2.36 -10.22 -15.55
N GLY A 272 3.24 -9.91 -16.51
CA GLY A 272 3.84 -8.59 -16.69
C GLY A 272 4.55 -8.09 -15.43
N ALA A 273 4.16 -6.91 -14.91
CA ALA A 273 4.72 -6.33 -13.69
C ALA A 273 4.38 -7.12 -12.40
N GLY A 274 3.48 -8.11 -12.47
CA GLY A 274 3.15 -8.99 -11.34
C GLY A 274 4.30 -9.88 -10.84
N ILE A 275 5.45 -9.88 -11.51
CA ILE A 275 6.65 -10.61 -11.05
C ILE A 275 7.30 -9.96 -9.83
N THR A 276 7.19 -8.63 -9.67
CA THR A 276 7.84 -7.86 -8.61
C THR A 276 7.64 -8.42 -7.20
N PRO A 277 6.41 -8.72 -6.72
CA PRO A 277 6.23 -9.34 -5.41
C PRO A 277 6.89 -10.72 -5.28
N PHE A 278 7.02 -11.48 -6.37
CA PHE A 278 7.69 -12.79 -6.35
C PHE A 278 9.21 -12.66 -6.34
N LEU A 279 9.77 -11.58 -6.89
CA LEU A 279 11.19 -11.26 -6.69
C LEU A 279 11.52 -11.08 -5.20
N ALA A 280 10.62 -10.47 -4.43
CA ALA A 280 10.77 -10.37 -2.98
C ALA A 280 10.73 -11.73 -2.30
N ILE A 281 9.80 -12.62 -2.70
CA ILE A 281 9.76 -14.01 -2.20
C ILE A 281 11.07 -14.74 -2.54
N LEU A 282 11.54 -14.68 -3.78
CA LEU A 282 12.76 -15.38 -4.19
C LEU A 282 13.98 -14.92 -3.40
N ASN A 283 14.15 -13.60 -3.24
CA ASN A 283 15.22 -13.04 -2.40
C ASN A 283 15.10 -13.50 -0.94
N ASP A 284 13.88 -13.53 -0.40
CA ASP A 284 13.62 -14.00 0.97
C ASP A 284 13.99 -15.47 1.14
N LEU A 285 13.55 -16.34 0.22
CA LEU A 285 13.83 -17.77 0.25
C LEU A 285 15.32 -18.08 0.13
N LEU A 286 16.02 -17.45 -0.81
CA LEU A 286 17.47 -17.62 -0.98
C LEU A 286 18.21 -17.26 0.33
N LYS A 287 17.79 -16.18 0.99
CA LYS A 287 18.41 -15.75 2.24
C LYS A 287 18.08 -16.69 3.41
N ARG A 288 16.85 -17.21 3.50
CA ARG A 288 16.48 -18.20 4.53
C ARG A 288 17.22 -19.52 4.39
N HIS A 289 17.42 -19.98 3.16
CA HIS A 289 18.24 -21.15 2.86
C HIS A 289 19.71 -20.92 3.22
N GLN A 290 20.26 -19.73 2.92
CA GLN A 290 21.59 -19.34 3.39
C GLN A 290 21.70 -19.38 4.93
N LEU A 291 20.65 -18.97 5.63
CA LEU A 291 20.55 -18.99 7.09
C LEU A 291 20.16 -20.37 7.66
N LYS A 292 20.00 -21.40 6.82
CA LYS A 292 19.60 -22.77 7.19
C LYS A 292 18.31 -22.85 8.03
N GLN A 293 17.32 -22.00 7.75
CA GLN A 293 16.01 -22.07 8.40
C GLN A 293 15.20 -23.26 7.86
N GLN A 294 14.68 -24.11 8.76
CA GLN A 294 14.04 -25.38 8.38
C GLN A 294 12.62 -25.25 7.77
N GLU A 295 11.98 -24.09 7.90
CA GLU A 295 10.58 -23.88 7.43
C GLU A 295 10.50 -23.26 6.03
N ALA A 296 11.60 -23.19 5.28
CA ALA A 296 11.60 -22.62 3.95
C ALA A 296 11.11 -23.62 2.88
N PRO A 297 10.30 -23.18 1.90
CA PRO A 297 9.98 -23.94 0.70
C PRO A 297 11.24 -24.53 0.03
N VAL A 298 11.13 -25.80 -0.36
CA VAL A 298 12.23 -26.61 -0.95
C VAL A 298 12.13 -26.66 -2.46
N CYS A 299 10.92 -26.61 -3.03
CA CYS A 299 10.71 -26.58 -4.46
C CYS A 299 9.89 -25.36 -4.88
N VAL A 300 10.42 -24.55 -5.78
CA VAL A 300 9.79 -23.32 -6.26
C VAL A 300 9.79 -23.33 -7.79
N GLN A 301 8.60 -23.35 -8.38
CA GLN A 301 8.38 -23.19 -9.80
C GLN A 301 7.82 -21.79 -10.07
N VAL A 302 8.46 -21.03 -10.93
CA VAL A 302 8.05 -19.67 -11.31
C VAL A 302 7.64 -19.68 -12.77
N ILE A 303 6.39 -19.30 -13.03
CA ILE A 303 5.82 -19.21 -14.37
C ILE A 303 5.54 -17.74 -14.65
N TRP A 304 6.30 -17.13 -15.55
CA TRP A 304 6.19 -15.71 -15.83
C TRP A 304 5.78 -15.43 -17.27
N CYS A 305 4.60 -14.81 -17.42
CA CYS A 305 4.08 -14.37 -18.72
C CYS A 305 4.45 -12.91 -18.97
N VAL A 306 5.25 -12.64 -20.01
CA VAL A 306 5.62 -11.29 -20.43
C VAL A 306 5.16 -11.00 -21.86
N ARG A 307 5.05 -9.72 -22.19
CA ARG A 307 4.80 -9.32 -23.58
C ARG A 307 6.09 -9.40 -24.38
N SER A 308 7.12 -8.69 -23.92
CA SER A 308 8.42 -8.57 -24.59
C SER A 308 9.53 -9.27 -23.81
N ILE A 309 10.52 -9.81 -24.54
CA ILE A 309 11.74 -10.38 -23.95
C ILE A 309 12.60 -9.33 -23.22
N SER A 310 12.48 -8.04 -23.59
CA SER A 310 13.22 -6.97 -22.92
C SER A 310 12.86 -6.87 -21.43
N GLU A 311 11.63 -7.24 -21.04
CA GLU A 311 11.15 -7.21 -19.66
C GLU A 311 11.98 -8.11 -18.73
N LEU A 312 12.61 -9.17 -19.25
CA LEU A 312 13.48 -10.07 -18.47
C LEU A 312 14.70 -9.36 -17.87
N SER A 313 15.01 -8.13 -18.29
CA SER A 313 16.05 -7.32 -17.68
C SER A 313 15.90 -7.17 -16.16
N THR A 314 14.68 -7.28 -15.61
CA THR A 314 14.42 -7.22 -14.16
C THR A 314 15.01 -8.39 -13.39
N LEU A 315 15.26 -9.53 -14.05
CA LEU A 315 15.83 -10.72 -13.44
C LEU A 315 17.36 -10.67 -13.34
N ARG A 316 18.01 -9.81 -14.13
CA ARG A 316 19.49 -9.70 -14.17
C ARG A 316 20.10 -9.27 -12.85
N ASP A 317 19.31 -8.61 -12.01
CA ASP A 317 19.79 -8.05 -10.75
C ASP A 317 19.86 -9.06 -9.62
N ILE A 318 19.15 -10.18 -9.74
CA ILE A 318 19.16 -11.23 -8.74
C ILE A 318 20.14 -12.31 -9.19
N ARG A 319 21.17 -12.52 -8.37
CA ARG A 319 22.20 -13.53 -8.57
C ARG A 319 22.12 -14.56 -7.44
N PRO A 320 21.43 -15.70 -7.64
CA PRO A 320 21.20 -16.69 -6.59
C PRO A 320 22.48 -17.16 -5.92
N ALA A 321 23.51 -17.47 -6.71
CA ALA A 321 24.80 -17.93 -6.21
C ALA A 321 25.55 -16.88 -5.37
N GLN A 322 25.29 -15.58 -5.58
CA GLN A 322 25.86 -14.52 -4.74
C GLN A 322 25.14 -14.42 -3.38
N ILE A 323 23.84 -14.72 -3.35
CA ILE A 323 23.02 -14.65 -2.14
C ILE A 323 23.20 -15.95 -1.32
N CYS A 324 23.14 -17.10 -1.97
CA CYS A 324 23.32 -18.41 -1.36
C CYS A 324 24.15 -19.29 -2.32
N PRO A 325 25.48 -19.41 -2.10
CA PRO A 325 26.36 -20.18 -2.99
C PRO A 325 25.99 -21.66 -3.15
N SER A 326 25.37 -22.25 -2.12
CA SER A 326 24.97 -23.66 -2.07
C SER A 326 23.44 -23.84 -2.13
N PHE A 327 22.71 -22.95 -2.80
CA PHE A 327 21.25 -23.01 -2.82
C PHE A 327 20.73 -24.30 -3.48
N THR A 328 21.48 -24.88 -4.40
CA THR A 328 21.12 -26.12 -5.13
C THR A 328 20.99 -27.34 -4.23
N ASP A 329 21.60 -27.33 -3.05
CA ASP A 329 21.58 -28.46 -2.11
C ASP A 329 20.26 -28.56 -1.33
N GLY A 330 19.50 -27.45 -1.27
CA GLY A 330 18.28 -27.35 -0.47
C GLY A 330 17.09 -26.67 -1.14
N LEU A 331 17.29 -26.00 -2.28
CA LEU A 331 16.26 -25.28 -3.03
C LEU A 331 16.31 -25.66 -4.52
N THR A 332 15.26 -26.33 -4.99
CA THR A 332 15.04 -26.54 -6.43
C THR A 332 14.24 -25.36 -6.98
N LEU A 333 14.88 -24.52 -7.79
CA LEU A 333 14.28 -23.36 -8.44
C LEU A 333 14.16 -23.59 -9.95
N GLU A 334 12.93 -23.55 -10.47
CA GLU A 334 12.63 -23.67 -11.90
C GLU A 334 11.91 -22.41 -12.36
N LEU A 335 12.41 -21.77 -13.41
CA LEU A 335 11.89 -20.50 -13.92
C LEU A 335 11.54 -20.63 -15.40
N GLU A 336 10.24 -20.64 -15.69
CA GLU A 336 9.68 -20.74 -17.02
C GLU A 336 9.10 -19.38 -17.44
N VAL A 337 9.60 -18.85 -18.56
CA VAL A 337 9.19 -17.54 -19.06
C VAL A 337 8.49 -17.69 -20.40
N PHE A 338 7.24 -17.23 -20.48
CA PHE A 338 6.41 -17.27 -21.67
C PHE A 338 6.32 -15.87 -22.29
N VAL A 339 6.92 -15.69 -23.47
CA VAL A 339 6.90 -14.43 -24.23
C VAL A 339 5.72 -14.45 -25.21
N THR A 340 4.71 -13.63 -24.93
CA THR A 340 3.39 -13.69 -25.59
C THR A 340 3.22 -12.74 -26.79
N ARG A 341 4.13 -11.78 -27.00
CA ARG A 341 4.15 -10.86 -28.15
C ARG A 341 5.58 -10.49 -28.53
N ASP A 342 6.18 -11.24 -29.46
CA ASP A 342 7.52 -10.91 -29.97
C ASP A 342 7.39 -10.08 -31.27
N ASP A 343 6.89 -8.84 -31.15
CA ASP A 343 6.95 -7.90 -32.28
C ASP A 343 8.38 -7.36 -32.35
N ALA A 344 9.11 -7.76 -33.40
CA ALA A 344 10.49 -7.37 -33.70
C ALA A 344 10.69 -5.87 -34.04
N LYS A 345 9.79 -4.97 -33.59
CA LYS A 345 9.75 -3.53 -33.96
C LYS A 345 9.62 -2.58 -32.77
N ASN A 346 10.18 -2.92 -31.61
CA ASN A 346 10.29 -1.95 -30.51
C ASN A 346 11.74 -1.44 -30.42
N ASP A 347 11.99 -0.28 -31.05
CA ASP A 347 13.20 0.55 -30.98
C ASP A 347 13.45 1.08 -29.54
N PHE A 348 13.82 0.20 -28.61
CA PHE A 348 14.27 0.58 -27.26
C PHE A 348 15.74 0.23 -26.99
N THR A 349 16.51 -0.07 -28.05
CA THR A 349 17.95 -0.41 -27.99
C THR A 349 18.87 0.75 -27.55
N GLN A 350 18.34 1.91 -27.13
CA GLN A 350 19.15 3.06 -26.74
C GLN A 350 19.41 3.22 -25.23
N PHE A 351 18.87 2.38 -24.35
CA PHE A 351 19.16 2.45 -22.92
C PHE A 351 20.30 1.52 -22.51
N ASN A 352 21.54 1.99 -22.70
CA ASN A 352 22.68 1.45 -21.97
C ASN A 352 22.43 1.67 -20.47
N SER A 353 22.48 0.62 -19.66
CA SER A 353 22.19 0.64 -18.23
C SER A 353 23.17 1.56 -17.47
N LYS A 354 22.89 2.86 -17.42
CA LYS A 354 23.64 3.80 -16.58
C LYS A 354 23.11 3.69 -15.16
N LYS A 355 23.90 3.04 -14.29
CA LYS A 355 23.66 2.98 -12.85
C LYS A 355 23.91 4.36 -12.25
N LEU A 356 22.89 4.97 -11.63
CA LEU A 356 23.07 6.19 -10.84
C LEU A 356 23.32 5.80 -9.39
N GLU A 357 24.57 5.82 -8.95
CA GLU A 357 24.90 5.80 -7.53
C GLU A 357 24.96 7.24 -7.03
N PHE A 358 24.06 7.60 -6.12
CA PHE A 358 24.19 8.83 -5.35
C PHE A 358 25.09 8.49 -4.16
N GLY A 359 26.39 8.71 -4.32
CA GLY A 359 27.37 8.59 -3.24
C GLY A 359 27.32 9.80 -2.32
N ASP A 360 27.33 9.53 -1.02
CA ASP A 360 27.44 10.52 0.05
C ASP A 360 28.73 11.34 -0.05
N THR A 361 28.57 12.65 0.06
CA THR A 361 29.43 13.66 0.73
C THR A 361 29.29 14.98 -0.01
N CYS A 362 28.37 15.82 0.46
CA CYS A 362 28.49 17.26 0.26
C CYS A 362 29.73 17.70 1.06
N THR A 363 30.88 17.84 0.41
CA THR A 363 31.93 18.71 0.94
C THR A 363 31.47 20.14 0.71
N ASP A 364 30.76 20.68 1.70
CA ASP A 364 30.51 22.11 1.81
C ASP A 364 31.86 22.82 1.74
N LYS A 365 32.03 23.65 0.71
CA LYS A 365 33.03 24.71 0.77
C LYS A 365 32.61 25.62 1.93
N GLN A 366 33.52 25.75 2.88
CA GLN A 366 33.46 26.70 3.99
C GLN A 366 33.11 28.09 3.45
N ASP A 367 31.88 28.51 3.68
CA ASP A 367 31.55 29.92 3.84
C ASP A 367 30.73 30.07 5.13
N ALA A 368 31.31 30.84 6.03
CA ALA A 368 30.92 31.16 7.40
C ALA A 368 29.41 31.14 7.71
N CYS A 369 28.98 30.13 8.47
CA CYS A 369 27.85 30.24 9.39
C CYS A 369 28.32 29.80 10.78
N LYS A 370 28.64 30.79 11.63
CA LYS A 370 28.75 30.58 13.08
C LYS A 370 27.35 30.25 13.60
N GLY A 371 27.14 29.01 14.03
CA GLY A 371 25.94 28.59 14.72
C GLY A 371 25.82 27.07 14.71
N ASP A 372 25.80 26.46 15.90
CA ASP A 372 25.58 25.03 16.14
C ASP A 372 24.33 24.51 15.42
N SER A 373 24.48 24.00 14.19
CA SER A 373 23.44 23.24 13.49
C SER A 373 23.99 22.56 12.24
N CYS A 374 25.04 21.74 12.38
CA CYS A 374 25.44 20.85 11.30
C CYS A 374 25.28 19.39 11.73
N VAL A 375 24.76 18.57 10.81
CA VAL A 375 24.44 17.14 10.91
C VAL A 375 23.11 16.82 11.60
N LYS A 376 22.07 16.53 10.79
CA LYS A 376 20.98 15.56 11.05
C LYS A 376 19.85 15.69 10.01
N THR A 377 19.85 14.89 8.93
CA THR A 377 18.63 14.17 8.48
C THR A 377 18.93 13.24 7.29
N ILE A 378 19.29 11.98 7.58
CA ILE A 378 18.96 10.86 6.68
C ILE A 378 17.58 10.38 7.14
N SER A 379 16.54 10.82 6.46
CA SER A 379 15.16 10.37 6.70
C SER A 379 14.96 9.02 6.01
N CYS A 380 15.18 7.94 6.75
CA CYS A 380 14.89 6.58 6.34
C CYS A 380 13.45 6.18 6.69
N LEU A 381 12.90 5.18 6.00
CA LEU A 381 11.67 4.52 6.44
C LEU A 381 11.90 3.90 7.83
N THR A 382 10.98 4.17 8.77
CA THR A 382 11.03 3.66 10.15
C THR A 382 10.11 2.46 10.31
N PRO A 383 10.55 1.39 10.99
CA PRO A 383 9.92 0.07 10.91
C PRO A 383 8.52 0.04 11.52
N ILE A 384 7.61 -0.72 10.90
CA ILE A 384 6.35 -1.16 11.51
C ILE A 384 6.66 -2.40 12.34
N THR A 385 7.28 -2.19 13.50
CA THR A 385 7.56 -3.26 14.46
C THR A 385 6.28 -3.72 15.16
N SER A 386 6.31 -4.91 15.79
CA SER A 386 5.30 -5.36 16.75
C SER A 386 5.01 -4.32 17.85
N SER A 387 6.00 -3.51 18.23
CA SER A 387 5.83 -2.37 19.14
C SER A 387 5.01 -1.21 18.56
N GLN A 388 4.93 -1.05 17.23
CA GLN A 388 3.97 -0.14 16.60
C GLN A 388 2.53 -0.63 16.68
N ASN A 389 2.28 -1.94 16.79
CA ASN A 389 0.91 -2.44 16.98
C ASN A 389 0.38 -2.05 18.36
N LEU A 390 1.21 -2.18 19.40
CA LEU A 390 0.89 -1.68 20.73
C LEU A 390 0.69 -0.17 20.75
N LEU A 391 1.54 0.59 20.04
CA LEU A 391 1.35 2.03 19.88
C LEU A 391 0.02 2.36 19.19
N MET A 392 -0.31 1.71 18.08
CA MET A 392 -1.56 1.94 17.35
C MET A 392 -2.77 1.61 18.22
N VAL A 393 -2.72 0.51 18.98
CA VAL A 393 -3.75 0.16 19.96
C VAL A 393 -3.84 1.24 21.05
N ALA A 394 -2.72 1.69 21.60
CA ALA A 394 -2.69 2.75 22.61
C ALA A 394 -3.26 4.08 22.09
N ILE A 395 -2.93 4.48 20.86
CA ILE A 395 -3.48 5.68 20.21
C ILE A 395 -4.99 5.55 20.05
N VAL A 396 -5.47 4.39 19.58
CA VAL A 396 -6.91 4.14 19.42
C VAL A 396 -7.61 4.17 20.77
N LEU A 397 -7.09 3.49 21.79
CA LEU A 397 -7.67 3.48 23.13
C LEU A 397 -7.70 4.88 23.77
N ALA A 398 -6.60 5.63 23.67
CA ALA A 398 -6.54 7.00 24.17
C ALA A 398 -7.49 7.94 23.42
N SER A 399 -7.62 7.77 22.10
CA SER A 399 -8.58 8.53 21.29
C SER A 399 -10.03 8.21 21.68
N VAL A 400 -10.34 6.94 21.94
CA VAL A 400 -11.67 6.51 22.43
C VAL A 400 -11.95 7.08 23.82
N ALA A 401 -10.96 7.06 24.73
CA ALA A 401 -11.07 7.67 26.05
C ALA A 401 -11.32 9.19 25.95
N GLY A 402 -10.55 9.89 25.11
CA GLY A 402 -10.73 11.31 24.84
C GLY A 402 -12.11 11.64 24.24
N PHE A 403 -12.62 10.78 23.35
CA PHE A 403 -13.99 10.90 22.84
C PHE A 403 -15.05 10.77 23.94
N ILE A 404 -14.96 9.71 24.76
CA ILE A 404 -15.94 9.45 25.83
C ILE A 404 -15.91 10.60 26.85
N LEU A 405 -14.71 11.04 27.25
CA LEU A 405 -14.52 12.13 28.21
C LEU A 405 -15.12 13.44 27.66
N MET A 406 -14.74 13.86 26.46
CA MET A 406 -15.23 15.12 25.88
C MET A 406 -16.72 15.07 25.57
N SER A 407 -17.26 13.93 25.15
CA SER A 407 -18.70 13.74 24.99
C SER A 407 -19.44 13.86 26.33
N GLY A 408 -18.89 13.30 27.41
CA GLY A 408 -19.42 13.41 28.77
C GLY A 408 -19.39 14.84 29.28
N LEU A 409 -18.24 15.53 29.14
CA LEU A 409 -18.07 16.93 29.54
C LEU A 409 -19.00 17.86 28.75
N PHE A 410 -19.14 17.66 27.43
CA PHE A 410 -20.07 18.45 26.63
C PHE A 410 -21.51 18.27 27.10
N ASN A 411 -21.94 17.02 27.33
CA ASN A 411 -23.29 16.77 27.82
C ASN A 411 -23.50 17.29 29.25
N HIS A 412 -22.49 17.24 30.11
CA HIS A 412 -22.60 17.76 31.48
C HIS A 412 -22.60 19.29 31.53
N TYR A 413 -21.63 19.95 30.88
CA TYR A 413 -21.45 21.40 31.00
C TYR A 413 -22.22 22.20 29.97
N VAL A 414 -22.32 21.74 28.72
CA VAL A 414 -22.94 22.51 27.63
C VAL A 414 -24.44 22.22 27.54
N ASN A 415 -24.84 20.96 27.68
CA ASN A 415 -26.26 20.58 27.57
C ASN A 415 -27.05 20.91 28.85
N THR A 416 -26.45 20.81 30.04
CA THR A 416 -27.14 21.11 31.32
C THR A 416 -27.20 22.60 31.64
N SER A 417 -26.24 23.42 31.20
CA SER A 417 -26.25 24.87 31.45
C SER A 417 -27.17 25.66 30.52
N ARG A 418 -27.49 25.10 29.33
CA ARG A 418 -28.24 25.79 28.27
C ARG A 418 -29.74 25.55 28.27
N THR A 419 -30.26 24.70 29.17
CA THR A 419 -31.70 24.55 29.42
C THR A 419 -32.32 25.79 30.08
N SER A 420 -31.52 26.78 30.51
CA SER A 420 -31.99 27.92 31.31
C SER A 420 -32.15 29.25 30.55
N ALA A 421 -31.42 29.51 29.45
CA ALA A 421 -31.60 30.77 28.71
C ALA A 421 -31.07 30.65 27.27
N GLN A 422 -31.98 30.73 26.28
CA GLN A 422 -31.71 30.88 24.85
C GLN A 422 -30.80 29.80 24.23
N GLY A 423 -31.39 28.67 23.87
CA GLY A 423 -30.72 27.60 23.13
C GLY A 423 -30.19 28.05 21.78
N LEU A 424 -28.98 27.62 21.42
CA LEU A 424 -28.44 27.80 20.07
C LEU A 424 -29.27 27.01 19.06
N PRO A 425 -29.25 27.36 17.76
CA PRO A 425 -29.86 26.54 16.73
C PRO A 425 -29.31 25.11 16.87
N MET A 426 -30.18 24.09 16.91
CA MET A 426 -29.78 22.70 17.14
C MET A 426 -28.66 22.24 16.17
N ALA A 427 -28.57 22.83 14.97
CA ALA A 427 -27.48 22.64 14.02
C ALA A 427 -26.10 23.07 14.56
N LEU A 428 -26.03 24.16 15.32
CA LEU A 428 -24.79 24.64 15.96
C LEU A 428 -24.40 23.74 17.13
N ASP A 429 -25.35 23.26 17.93
CA ASP A 429 -25.06 22.32 19.02
C ASP A 429 -24.49 21.00 18.49
N VAL A 430 -25.04 20.49 17.38
CA VAL A 430 -24.49 19.35 16.64
C VAL A 430 -23.05 19.65 16.22
N PHE A 431 -22.80 20.79 15.57
CA PHE A 431 -21.46 21.19 15.13
C PHE A 431 -20.45 21.28 16.30
N LEU A 432 -20.81 21.96 17.39
CA LEU A 432 -19.96 22.11 18.58
C LEU A 432 -19.68 20.77 19.26
N PHE A 433 -20.64 19.85 19.29
CA PHE A 433 -20.43 18.49 19.80
C PHE A 433 -19.37 17.75 18.98
N PHE A 434 -19.45 17.77 17.65
CA PHE A 434 -18.44 17.13 16.79
C PHE A 434 -17.07 17.80 16.87
N LEU A 435 -17.04 19.12 16.98
CA LEU A 435 -15.79 19.86 17.14
C LEU A 435 -15.10 19.50 18.46
N SER A 436 -15.82 19.54 19.58
CA SER A 436 -15.28 19.22 20.91
C SER A 436 -14.80 17.77 21.03
N THR A 437 -15.56 16.81 20.50
CA THR A 437 -15.16 15.40 20.46
C THR A 437 -13.96 15.17 19.54
N GLY A 438 -13.89 15.87 18.41
CA GLY A 438 -12.72 15.87 17.53
C GLY A 438 -11.45 16.38 18.21
N VAL A 439 -11.55 17.49 18.96
CA VAL A 439 -10.43 18.01 19.78
C VAL A 439 -9.98 16.98 20.82
N GLY A 440 -10.92 16.34 21.53
CA GLY A 440 -10.60 15.28 22.49
C GLY A 440 -9.78 14.15 21.87
N ILE A 441 -10.17 13.68 20.69
CA ILE A 441 -9.44 12.63 19.97
C ILE A 441 -8.03 13.08 19.60
N VAL A 442 -7.88 14.28 19.03
CA VAL A 442 -6.58 14.80 18.60
C VAL A 442 -5.64 15.02 19.77
N VAL A 443 -6.14 15.56 20.89
CA VAL A 443 -5.33 15.84 22.09
C VAL A 443 -4.88 14.53 22.74
N PHE A 444 -5.80 13.60 23.01
CA PHE A 444 -5.46 12.36 23.71
C PHE A 444 -4.68 11.39 22.81
N GLY A 445 -5.13 11.16 21.58
CA GLY A 445 -4.42 10.31 20.61
C GLY A 445 -3.08 10.92 20.16
N GLY A 446 -3.04 12.23 19.95
CA GLY A 446 -1.82 12.98 19.66
C GLY A 446 -0.83 13.00 20.82
N GLY A 447 -1.32 13.08 22.06
CA GLY A 447 -0.48 12.99 23.26
C GLY A 447 0.31 11.68 23.34
N VAL A 448 -0.36 10.54 23.05
CA VAL A 448 0.32 9.23 22.98
C VAL A 448 1.39 9.20 21.89
N LEU A 449 1.09 9.77 20.71
CA LEU A 449 2.07 9.87 19.62
C LEU A 449 3.30 10.69 20.00
N LEU A 450 3.11 11.83 20.67
CA LEU A 450 4.19 12.71 21.11
C LEU A 450 5.07 12.02 22.17
N LEU A 451 4.46 11.32 23.13
CA LEU A 451 5.17 10.59 24.18
C LEU A 451 5.93 9.38 23.64
N TRP A 452 5.39 8.70 22.62
CA TRP A 452 6.02 7.51 22.05
C TRP A 452 7.11 7.81 21.03
N ASN A 453 7.14 9.00 20.42
CA ASN A 453 8.06 9.29 19.33
C ASN A 453 9.54 9.26 19.79
N PRO A 454 10.32 8.22 19.44
CA PRO A 454 11.72 8.15 19.83
C PRO A 454 12.54 9.20 19.09
N ALA A 455 12.08 9.72 17.94
CA ALA A 455 12.79 10.78 17.23
C ALA A 455 12.73 12.14 17.97
N TRP A 456 11.78 12.33 18.88
CA TRP A 456 11.71 13.51 19.76
C TRP A 456 12.55 13.30 21.04
N ASN A 457 12.60 12.08 21.58
CA ASN A 457 13.41 11.74 22.76
C ASN A 457 14.88 11.38 22.45
N SER A 458 15.21 11.04 21.21
CA SER A 458 16.56 10.62 20.77
C SER A 458 17.50 11.79 20.50
N SER A 459 17.10 13.03 20.84
CA SER A 459 18.07 14.13 21.01
C SER A 459 19.02 13.93 22.20
N ARG A 460 18.91 12.83 22.97
CA ARG A 460 19.71 12.58 24.17
C ARG A 460 20.56 11.31 24.21
N THR A 461 20.62 10.51 23.15
CA THR A 461 21.54 9.35 23.11
C THR A 461 22.56 9.54 22.00
N ASN A 462 23.75 9.98 22.40
CA ASN A 462 24.97 9.99 21.61
C ASN A 462 25.24 8.57 21.10
N LEU A 463 25.02 8.33 19.82
CA LEU A 463 25.66 7.22 19.13
C LEU A 463 27.06 7.71 18.77
N THR A 464 28.02 7.37 19.63
CA THR A 464 29.42 7.25 19.22
C THR A 464 29.45 6.32 18.01
N ALA A 465 29.77 6.86 16.85
CA ALA A 465 30.19 6.08 15.72
C ALA A 465 31.51 5.41 16.13
N ASP A 466 31.41 4.16 16.57
CA ASP A 466 32.58 3.27 16.58
C ASP A 466 32.86 2.97 15.11
N ASP A 467 33.97 3.53 14.63
CA ASP A 467 34.47 3.37 13.27
C ASP A 467 35.08 1.96 13.14
N GLY A 468 34.22 0.96 13.28
CA GLY A 468 34.52 -0.44 13.07
C GLY A 468 34.58 -0.72 11.58
N ARG A 469 35.67 -0.27 10.94
CA ARG A 469 36.04 -0.63 9.58
C ARG A 469 36.30 -2.14 9.53
N MET A 470 35.22 -2.93 9.35
CA MET A 470 35.35 -4.34 9.01
C MET A 470 35.60 -4.41 7.50
N ASP A 471 36.88 -4.29 7.14
CA ASP A 471 37.37 -4.58 5.79
C ASP A 471 37.06 -6.05 5.47
N ILE A 472 35.88 -6.31 4.89
CA ILE A 472 35.65 -7.55 4.16
C ILE A 472 36.47 -7.41 2.87
N LYS A 473 37.70 -7.92 2.90
CA LYS A 473 38.45 -8.28 1.69
C LYS A 473 37.64 -9.34 0.94
N LEU A 474 36.74 -8.90 0.08
CA LEU A 474 36.30 -9.69 -1.06
C LEU A 474 37.52 -9.78 -1.98
N ASN A 475 38.31 -10.86 -1.84
CA ASN A 475 39.20 -11.29 -2.89
C ASN A 475 38.32 -11.52 -4.13
N MET A 476 38.31 -10.54 -5.04
CA MET A 476 37.85 -10.72 -6.39
C MET A 476 38.94 -11.52 -7.11
N ASP A 477 38.85 -12.84 -7.01
CA ASP A 477 39.38 -13.69 -8.07
C ASP A 477 38.53 -13.39 -9.31
N VAL A 478 39.21 -13.03 -10.41
CA VAL A 478 38.60 -12.75 -11.71
C VAL A 478 38.22 -14.09 -12.33
N GLU A 479 37.19 -14.73 -11.79
CA GLU A 479 36.60 -15.96 -12.32
C GLU A 479 35.08 -15.79 -12.38
N ALA A 480 34.52 -15.98 -13.58
CA ALA A 480 33.11 -16.02 -13.97
C ALA A 480 32.10 -15.21 -13.11
N GLN A 481 31.52 -14.14 -13.68
CA GLN A 481 30.37 -13.48 -13.05
C GLN A 481 29.27 -14.52 -12.76
N PRO A 482 28.78 -14.63 -11.51
CA PRO A 482 27.84 -15.67 -11.15
C PRO A 482 26.53 -15.50 -11.91
N ALA A 483 25.96 -16.62 -12.37
CA ALA A 483 24.75 -16.67 -13.18
C ALA A 483 23.61 -15.87 -12.53
N THR A 484 22.92 -15.08 -13.35
CA THR A 484 21.72 -14.33 -12.96
C THR A 484 20.50 -15.24 -13.04
N LEU A 485 19.38 -14.84 -12.42
CA LEU A 485 18.11 -15.54 -12.62
C LEU A 485 17.71 -15.63 -14.09
N MET A 486 18.11 -14.64 -14.90
CA MET A 486 17.86 -14.63 -16.34
C MET A 486 18.53 -15.81 -17.06
N ASP A 487 19.73 -16.21 -16.61
CA ASP A 487 20.51 -17.30 -17.22
C ASP A 487 19.94 -18.69 -16.86
N MET A 488 19.15 -18.77 -15.80
CA MET A 488 18.46 -20.00 -15.36
C MET A 488 17.05 -20.14 -15.98
N CYS A 489 16.59 -19.18 -16.78
CA CYS A 489 15.25 -19.18 -17.36
C CYS A 489 15.12 -20.13 -18.55
N THR A 490 14.08 -20.95 -18.56
CA THR A 490 13.61 -21.59 -19.79
C THR A 490 12.63 -20.65 -20.51
N ILE A 491 13.01 -20.16 -21.68
CA ILE A 491 12.24 -19.16 -22.44
C ILE A 491 11.43 -19.85 -23.55
N THR A 492 10.11 -19.76 -23.46
CA THR A 492 9.17 -20.21 -24.50
C THR A 492 8.56 -19.01 -25.21
N LYS A 493 8.76 -18.91 -26.54
CA LYS A 493 8.22 -17.83 -27.36
C LYS A 493 6.98 -18.27 -28.13
N GLY A 494 5.93 -17.44 -28.12
CA GLY A 494 4.73 -17.62 -28.94
C GLY A 494 3.49 -18.01 -28.13
N PRO A 495 3.31 -19.30 -27.78
CA PRO A 495 2.08 -19.74 -27.12
C PRO A 495 1.98 -19.22 -25.68
N ARG A 496 0.74 -19.01 -25.23
CA ARG A 496 0.45 -18.81 -23.80
C ARG A 496 0.69 -20.13 -23.05
N PRO A 497 1.04 -20.09 -21.75
CA PRO A 497 1.25 -21.30 -20.97
C PRO A 497 -0.01 -22.18 -20.97
N GLN A 498 0.17 -23.45 -21.29
CA GLN A 498 -0.89 -24.45 -21.19
C GLN A 498 -0.99 -24.90 -19.73
N PHE A 499 -1.73 -24.14 -18.92
CA PHE A 499 -1.81 -24.41 -17.48
C PHE A 499 -2.33 -25.81 -17.15
N GLN A 500 -3.14 -26.43 -18.00
CA GLN A 500 -3.60 -27.80 -17.75
C GLN A 500 -2.41 -28.78 -17.66
N GLU A 501 -1.54 -28.79 -18.68
CA GLU A 501 -0.37 -29.67 -18.74
C GLU A 501 0.62 -29.37 -17.60
N ILE A 502 0.89 -28.09 -17.36
CA ILE A 502 1.77 -27.65 -16.27
C ILE A 502 1.28 -28.18 -14.92
N PHE A 503 -0.02 -28.06 -14.66
CA PHE A 503 -0.61 -28.53 -13.41
C PHE A 503 -0.70 -30.05 -13.31
N GLU A 504 -0.90 -30.76 -14.42
CA GLU A 504 -0.85 -32.23 -14.47
C GLU A 504 0.58 -32.72 -14.16
N ASN A 505 1.59 -32.12 -14.77
CA ASN A 505 3.00 -32.40 -14.48
C ASN A 505 3.34 -32.09 -13.02
N ALA A 506 2.93 -30.92 -12.50
CA ALA A 506 3.12 -30.56 -11.11
C ALA A 506 2.42 -31.53 -10.14
N ALA A 507 1.21 -32.01 -10.47
CA ALA A 507 0.49 -32.97 -9.64
C ALA A 507 1.20 -34.33 -9.56
N THR A 508 1.91 -34.73 -10.62
CA THR A 508 2.75 -35.94 -10.57
C THR A 508 4.02 -35.75 -9.75
N ARG A 509 4.61 -34.55 -9.79
CA ARG A 509 5.85 -34.20 -9.08
C ARG A 509 5.65 -34.03 -7.57
N TYR A 510 4.57 -33.37 -7.15
CA TYR A 510 4.34 -32.98 -5.75
C TYR A 510 3.36 -33.91 -5.00
N ARG A 511 3.42 -35.22 -5.26
CA ARG A 511 2.50 -36.19 -4.66
C ARG A 511 2.57 -36.19 -3.13
N GLY A 512 1.41 -36.12 -2.48
CA GLY A 512 1.25 -36.27 -1.03
C GLY A 512 1.42 -34.98 -0.22
N GLU A 513 1.82 -33.87 -0.84
CA GLU A 513 2.04 -32.59 -0.15
C GLU A 513 1.17 -31.47 -0.72
N GLY A 514 0.79 -30.52 0.14
CA GLY A 514 0.09 -29.31 -0.28
C GLY A 514 1.02 -28.34 -1.01
N THR A 515 0.65 -27.92 -2.22
CA THR A 515 1.37 -26.94 -3.04
C THR A 515 0.69 -25.58 -2.95
N GLY A 516 1.44 -24.55 -2.60
CA GLY A 516 0.96 -23.17 -2.58
C GLY A 516 1.06 -22.54 -3.97
N VAL A 517 -0.07 -22.17 -4.56
CA VAL A 517 -0.12 -21.51 -5.87
C VAL A 517 -0.42 -20.04 -5.67
N LEU A 518 0.58 -19.17 -5.85
CA LEU A 518 0.43 -17.72 -5.75
C LEU A 518 0.38 -17.12 -7.15
N VAL A 519 -0.62 -16.29 -7.41
CA VAL A 519 -0.84 -15.70 -8.74
C VAL A 519 -0.91 -14.18 -8.64
N CYS A 520 -0.10 -13.48 -9.44
CA CYS A 520 -0.10 -12.02 -9.52
C CYS A 520 -0.14 -11.56 -10.98
N GLY A 521 -1.21 -10.88 -11.37
CA GLY A 521 -1.39 -10.39 -12.75
C GLY A 521 -2.85 -10.16 -13.14
N PRO A 522 -3.13 -10.04 -14.46
CA PRO A 522 -4.46 -9.74 -14.97
C PRO A 522 -5.56 -10.72 -14.53
N ASN A 523 -6.82 -10.28 -14.48
CA ASN A 523 -7.96 -11.12 -14.05
C ASN A 523 -8.05 -12.44 -14.83
N GLY A 524 -7.93 -12.41 -16.16
CA GLY A 524 -8.00 -13.62 -16.96
C GLY A 524 -6.91 -14.65 -16.63
N LEU A 525 -5.70 -14.19 -16.24
CA LEU A 525 -4.63 -15.08 -15.77
C LEU A 525 -5.01 -15.71 -14.43
N ARG A 526 -5.47 -14.89 -13.47
CA ARG A 526 -5.89 -15.34 -12.14
C ARG A 526 -7.03 -16.36 -12.21
N GLU A 527 -8.04 -16.10 -13.02
CA GLU A 527 -9.18 -16.99 -13.22
C GLU A 527 -8.75 -18.30 -13.86
N SER A 528 -7.90 -18.26 -14.89
CA SER A 528 -7.39 -19.46 -15.56
C SER A 528 -6.65 -20.37 -14.57
N VAL A 529 -5.76 -19.80 -13.74
CA VAL A 529 -5.02 -20.58 -12.74
C VAL A 529 -5.94 -21.09 -11.63
N ALA A 530 -6.89 -20.27 -11.15
CA ALA A 530 -7.86 -20.69 -10.14
C ALA A 530 -8.72 -21.87 -10.60
N LEU A 531 -9.14 -21.86 -11.87
CA LEU A 531 -9.89 -22.95 -12.49
C LEU A 531 -9.05 -24.24 -12.53
N GLN A 532 -7.76 -24.16 -12.85
CA GLN A 532 -6.89 -25.33 -12.86
C GLN A 532 -6.62 -25.87 -11.46
N CYS A 533 -6.35 -25.02 -10.47
CA CYS A 533 -6.24 -25.46 -9.07
C CYS A 533 -7.49 -26.23 -8.63
N ARG A 534 -8.68 -25.68 -8.96
CA ARG A 534 -9.96 -26.33 -8.64
C ARG A 534 -10.08 -27.67 -9.38
N ALA A 535 -9.86 -27.70 -10.68
CA ALA A 535 -9.99 -28.91 -11.49
C ALA A 535 -9.08 -30.05 -11.03
N GLN A 536 -7.81 -29.75 -10.72
CA GLN A 536 -6.86 -30.76 -10.24
C GLN A 536 -7.19 -31.28 -8.85
N ASN A 537 -7.63 -30.41 -7.94
CA ASN A 537 -8.06 -30.83 -6.60
C ASN A 537 -9.27 -31.78 -6.65
N PHE A 538 -10.14 -31.64 -7.66
CA PHE A 538 -11.25 -32.58 -7.89
C PHE A 538 -10.78 -33.90 -8.52
N LYS A 539 -9.87 -33.86 -9.50
CA LYS A 539 -9.39 -35.05 -10.23
C LYS A 539 -8.43 -35.92 -9.40
N HIS A 540 -7.46 -35.29 -8.73
CA HIS A 540 -6.37 -35.99 -8.07
C HIS A 540 -6.43 -35.78 -6.55
N ARG A 541 -6.95 -36.77 -5.81
CA ARG A 541 -6.91 -36.77 -4.34
C ARG A 541 -5.49 -36.80 -3.73
N ARG A 542 -4.46 -37.01 -4.56
CA ARG A 542 -3.06 -37.19 -4.14
C ARG A 542 -2.22 -35.90 -4.18
N ALA A 543 -2.69 -34.82 -4.81
CA ALA A 543 -2.00 -33.52 -4.82
C ALA A 543 -3.02 -32.42 -4.51
N GLN A 544 -2.69 -31.51 -3.61
CA GLN A 544 -3.58 -30.41 -3.21
C GLN A 544 -2.96 -29.07 -3.57
N PHE A 545 -3.62 -28.31 -4.44
CA PHE A 545 -3.21 -26.98 -4.85
C PHE A 545 -4.02 -25.91 -4.09
N HIS A 546 -3.33 -25.09 -3.30
CA HIS A 546 -3.96 -24.00 -2.54
C HIS A 546 -3.76 -22.69 -3.30
N PHE A 547 -4.83 -22.16 -3.88
CA PHE A 547 -4.80 -20.94 -4.68
C PHE A 547 -4.79 -19.67 -3.81
N HIS A 548 -3.86 -18.76 -4.10
CA HIS A 548 -3.74 -17.44 -3.49
C HIS A 548 -3.61 -16.36 -4.59
N SER A 549 -4.50 -15.37 -4.58
CA SER A 549 -4.39 -14.21 -5.46
C SER A 549 -3.63 -13.09 -4.76
N VAL A 550 -2.50 -12.67 -5.32
CA VAL A 550 -1.74 -11.48 -4.90
C VAL A 550 -2.10 -10.33 -5.83
N SER A 551 -2.73 -9.27 -5.31
CA SER A 551 -3.28 -8.22 -6.15
C SER A 551 -3.36 -6.89 -5.41
N PHE A 552 -2.51 -5.97 -5.82
CA PHE A 552 -2.46 -4.61 -5.28
C PHE A 552 -3.45 -3.64 -5.95
N ASP A 553 -4.32 -4.14 -6.84
CA ASP A 553 -5.41 -3.39 -7.45
C ASP A 553 -6.46 -3.02 -6.38
N LEU A 554 -6.60 -1.72 -6.09
CA LEU A 554 -7.54 -1.17 -5.10
C LEU A 554 -8.88 -0.75 -5.72
#